data_AF-A0A2H0RQ45-F1
#
_entry.id   AF-A0A2H0RQ45-F1
#
_cell.length_a   1.000
_cell.length_b   1.000
_cell.length_c   1.000
_cell.angle_alpha   90.00
_cell.angle_beta   90.00
_cell.angle_gamma   90.00
#
_symmetry.space_group_name_H-M   'P 1'
#
loop_
_entity.id
_entity.type
_entity.pdbx_description
1 polymer ?
#
loop_
_entity_poly.entity_id
_entity_poly.type
_entity_poly.pdbx_seq_one_letter_code
_entity_poly.pdbx_strand_id
1 'polypeptide(L)'
;MYFLIILFRAILPVAEASNVFTDKFCGILHGGDCSSGAGFIAVMSVRVVNFFSTLIGGAAVIAIVYGAFKIVSSAGNDQGRETGKQVITAAVIGLILALSAEAIVQFVVNFVLDIPGT
;
A
#
# COMPACT_ATOMS: atom_id res chain seq x y z
N MET A 1 18.74 7.62 19.73
CA MET A 1 18.03 8.84 19.29
C MET A 1 18.19 9.10 17.79
N TYR A 2 19.42 9.11 17.24
CA TYR A 2 19.67 9.28 15.79
C TYR A 2 19.07 8.18 14.90
N PHE A 3 19.08 6.93 15.36
CA PHE A 3 18.53 5.78 14.64
C PHE A 3 17.01 5.87 14.39
N LEU A 4 16.28 6.48 15.33
CA LEU A 4 14.83 6.70 15.22
C LEU A 4 14.50 7.79 14.17
N ILE A 5 15.37 8.81 14.06
CA ILE A 5 15.23 9.93 13.11
C ILE A 5 15.54 9.48 11.69
N ILE A 6 16.53 8.58 11.51
CA ILE A 6 16.88 7.99 10.19
C ILE A 6 15.73 7.09 9.68
N LEU A 7 15.12 6.29 10.56
CA LEU A 7 13.93 5.50 10.21
C LEU A 7 12.75 6.39 9.83
N PHE A 8 12.48 7.46 10.59
CA PHE A 8 11.40 8.40 10.28
C PHE A 8 11.62 9.09 8.91
N ARG A 9 12.86 9.49 8.58
CA ARG A 9 13.21 10.10 7.29
C ARG A 9 13.21 9.13 6.10
N ALA A 10 13.53 7.85 6.33
CA ALA A 10 13.46 6.81 5.30
C ALA A 10 12.01 6.35 5.01
N ILE A 11 11.08 6.55 5.96
CA ILE A 11 9.66 6.23 5.82
C ILE A 11 8.86 7.40 5.21
N LEU A 12 9.29 8.65 5.40
CA LEU A 12 8.64 9.82 4.77
C LEU A 12 8.46 9.74 3.23
N PRO A 13 9.39 9.18 2.41
CA PRO A 13 9.12 9.00 0.98
C PRO A 13 7.98 8.02 0.68
N VAL A 14 7.56 7.16 1.64
CA VAL A 14 6.41 6.26 1.42
C VAL A 14 5.07 6.99 1.53
N ALA A 15 5.03 8.12 2.26
CA ALA A 15 3.84 8.97 2.33
C ALA A 15 3.60 9.72 1.00
N GLU A 16 4.61 9.81 0.15
CA GLU A 16 4.53 10.41 -1.20
C GLU A 16 4.40 9.35 -2.31
N ALA A 17 4.31 8.06 -1.97
CA ALA A 17 4.17 6.96 -2.95
C ALA A 17 2.79 6.27 -2.90
N SER A 18 1.90 6.67 -2.00
CA SER A 18 0.59 6.02 -1.76
C SER A 18 -0.47 6.33 -2.80
N ASN A 19 -0.20 7.21 -3.75
CA ASN A 19 -1.12 7.54 -4.85
C ASN A 19 -1.09 6.51 -6.00
N VAL A 20 -0.26 5.45 -5.94
CA VAL A 20 -0.21 4.38 -6.95
C VAL A 20 -1.59 3.74 -7.22
N PHE A 21 -2.39 3.50 -6.17
CA PHE A 21 -3.73 2.90 -6.32
C PHE A 21 -4.75 3.90 -6.88
N THR A 22 -4.71 5.14 -6.39
CA THR A 22 -5.63 6.22 -6.80
C THR A 22 -5.44 6.61 -8.26
N ASP A 23 -4.19 6.78 -8.69
CA ASP A 23 -3.85 7.18 -10.07
C ASP A 23 -4.28 6.11 -11.07
N LYS A 24 -4.12 4.83 -10.71
CA LYS A 24 -4.62 3.70 -11.51
C LYS A 24 -6.14 3.64 -11.58
N PHE A 25 -6.84 3.80 -10.46
CA PHE A 25 -8.31 3.80 -10.45
C PHE A 25 -8.88 4.93 -11.31
N CYS A 26 -8.29 6.12 -11.28
CA CYS A 26 -8.71 7.22 -12.15
C CYS A 26 -8.36 7.00 -13.61
N GLY A 27 -7.19 6.44 -13.91
CA GLY A 27 -6.80 6.08 -15.27
C GLY A 27 -7.80 5.09 -15.91
N ILE A 28 -8.24 4.09 -15.14
CA ILE A 28 -9.21 3.09 -15.61
C ILE A 28 -10.63 3.65 -15.80
N LEU A 29 -11.10 4.52 -14.88
CA LEU A 29 -12.50 4.97 -14.88
C LEU A 29 -12.75 6.23 -15.73
N HIS A 30 -11.77 7.11 -15.88
CA HIS A 30 -11.95 8.41 -16.55
C HIS A 30 -10.90 8.71 -17.63
N GLY A 31 -9.95 7.81 -17.89
CA GLY A 31 -8.93 8.00 -18.93
C GLY A 31 -8.00 9.20 -18.73
N GLY A 32 -7.90 9.73 -17.49
CA GLY A 32 -7.12 10.92 -17.16
C GLY A 32 -7.09 11.26 -15.67
N ASP A 33 -6.52 12.42 -15.33
CA ASP A 33 -6.28 12.85 -13.95
C ASP A 33 -7.60 13.15 -13.21
N CYS A 34 -7.69 12.73 -11.95
CA CYS A 34 -8.85 12.96 -11.07
C CYS A 34 -9.19 14.43 -10.78
N SER A 35 -8.42 15.37 -11.33
CA SER A 35 -8.54 16.81 -11.06
C SER A 35 -9.38 17.56 -12.11
N SER A 36 -9.60 16.96 -13.28
CA SER A 36 -10.12 17.66 -14.46
C SER A 36 -11.50 17.14 -14.85
N GLY A 37 -12.54 17.56 -14.13
CA GLY A 37 -13.95 17.30 -14.52
C GLY A 37 -14.60 16.06 -13.92
N ALA A 38 -13.96 15.39 -12.96
CA ALA A 38 -14.58 14.28 -12.24
C ALA A 38 -15.81 14.81 -11.44
N GLY A 39 -16.98 14.19 -11.59
CA GLY A 39 -18.18 14.57 -10.83
C GLY A 39 -17.90 14.59 -9.32
N PHE A 40 -18.71 15.31 -8.54
CA PHE A 40 -18.55 15.47 -7.08
C PHE A 40 -18.19 14.15 -6.35
N ILE A 41 -18.76 13.04 -6.82
CA ILE A 41 -18.53 11.68 -6.30
C ILE A 41 -17.07 11.23 -6.46
N ALA A 42 -16.44 11.50 -7.61
CA ALA A 42 -15.07 11.07 -7.90
C ALA A 42 -14.01 11.92 -7.16
N VAL A 43 -14.26 13.22 -6.98
CA VAL A 43 -13.37 14.07 -6.18
C VAL A 43 -13.37 13.66 -4.71
N MET A 44 -14.55 13.30 -4.19
CA MET A 44 -14.69 12.83 -2.80
C MET A 44 -14.09 11.43 -2.61
N SER A 45 -14.30 10.51 -3.55
CA SER A 45 -13.70 9.18 -3.47
C SER A 45 -12.17 9.25 -3.49
N VAL A 46 -11.59 10.11 -4.35
CA VAL A 46 -10.13 10.28 -4.44
C VAL A 46 -9.54 10.87 -3.18
N ARG A 47 -10.16 11.87 -2.56
CA ARG A 47 -9.68 12.42 -1.28
C ARG A 47 -9.70 11.37 -0.17
N VAL A 48 -10.79 10.59 -0.09
CA VAL A 48 -10.95 9.54 0.92
C VAL A 48 -9.93 8.42 0.68
N VAL A 49 -9.83 7.91 -0.55
CA VAL A 49 -8.89 6.85 -0.92
C VAL A 49 -7.44 7.30 -0.74
N ASN A 50 -7.09 8.53 -1.07
CA ASN A 50 -5.72 9.04 -0.86
C ASN A 50 -5.37 9.10 0.64
N PHE A 51 -6.31 9.53 1.48
CA PHE A 51 -6.14 9.54 2.93
C PHE A 51 -5.93 8.12 3.49
N PHE A 52 -6.79 7.17 3.11
CA PHE A 52 -6.68 5.78 3.56
C PHE A 52 -5.46 5.05 2.97
N SER A 53 -5.14 5.26 1.69
CA SER A 53 -4.00 4.60 1.02
C SER A 53 -2.67 5.04 1.60
N THR A 54 -2.55 6.33 1.97
CA THR A 54 -1.36 6.85 2.67
C THR A 54 -1.20 6.22 4.05
N LEU A 55 -2.30 6.06 4.79
CA LEU A 55 -2.27 5.39 6.09
C LEU A 55 -1.94 3.89 5.97
N ILE A 56 -2.56 3.18 5.03
CA ILE A 56 -2.39 1.72 4.86
C ILE A 56 -1.00 1.41 4.29
N GLY A 57 -0.57 2.12 3.25
CA GLY A 57 0.75 1.94 2.64
C GLY A 57 1.89 2.22 3.62
N GLY A 58 1.77 3.30 4.39
CA GLY A 58 2.72 3.62 5.46
C GLY A 58 2.72 2.59 6.59
N ALA A 59 1.54 2.20 7.07
CA ALA A 59 1.42 1.22 8.16
C ALA A 59 1.99 -0.16 7.79
N ALA A 60 1.83 -0.61 6.54
CA ALA A 60 2.35 -1.88 6.07
C ALA A 60 3.89 -1.93 6.14
N VAL A 61 4.58 -0.89 5.69
CA VAL A 61 6.05 -0.81 5.75
C VAL A 61 6.54 -0.74 7.20
N ILE A 62 5.86 0.04 8.05
CA ILE A 62 6.21 0.13 9.48
C ILE A 62 6.06 -1.24 10.16
N ALA A 63 5.02 -2.00 9.85
CA ALA A 63 4.82 -3.34 10.40
C ALA A 63 5.94 -4.32 9.99
N ILE A 64 6.40 -4.27 8.74
CA ILE A 64 7.53 -5.10 8.25
C ILE A 64 8.81 -4.73 8.99
N VAL A 65 9.13 -3.44 9.09
CA VAL A 65 10.34 -2.95 9.78
C VAL A 65 10.29 -3.31 11.27
N TYR A 66 9.15 -3.13 11.93
CA TYR A 66 8.96 -3.51 13.33
C TYR A 66 9.15 -5.03 13.54
N GLY A 67 8.57 -5.85 12.66
CA GLY A 67 8.77 -7.30 12.66
C GLY A 67 10.24 -7.70 12.50
N ALA A 68 10.96 -7.04 11.58
CA ALA A 68 12.38 -7.28 11.35
C ALA A 68 13.25 -6.93 12.57
N PHE A 69 13.02 -5.77 13.20
CA PHE A 69 13.72 -5.39 14.43
C PHE A 69 13.45 -6.37 15.57
N LYS A 70 12.22 -6.86 15.69
CA LYS A 70 11.85 -7.83 16.71
C LYS A 70 12.64 -9.14 16.55
N ILE A 71 12.86 -9.62 15.33
CA ILE A 71 13.68 -10.82 15.08
C ILE A 71 15.15 -10.57 15.46
N VAL A 72 15.73 -9.44 15.04
CA VAL A 72 17.15 -9.13 15.27
C VAL A 72 17.45 -8.87 16.74
N SER A 73 16.54 -8.19 17.45
CA SER A 73 16.70 -7.86 18.88
C SER A 73 16.49 -9.06 19.82
N SER A 74 15.93 -10.17 19.32
CA SER A 74 15.56 -11.31 20.18
C SER A 74 16.72 -12.18 20.68
N ALA A 75 17.98 -11.86 20.32
CA ALA A 75 19.26 -12.29 20.93
C ALA A 75 19.36 -13.64 21.69
N GLY A 76 18.60 -14.68 21.32
CA GLY A 76 18.61 -16.00 21.96
C GLY A 76 17.28 -16.52 22.52
N ASN A 77 16.18 -15.75 22.50
CA ASN A 77 14.85 -16.25 22.85
C ASN A 77 14.07 -16.63 21.57
N ASP A 78 13.82 -17.93 21.39
CA ASP A 78 13.09 -18.47 20.23
C ASP A 78 11.69 -17.84 20.08
N GLN A 79 11.06 -17.47 21.20
CA GLN A 79 9.71 -16.91 21.22
C GLN A 79 9.63 -15.53 20.54
N GLY A 80 10.67 -14.71 20.69
CA GLY A 80 10.77 -13.40 20.04
C GLY A 80 11.02 -13.52 18.54
N ARG A 81 11.79 -14.54 18.12
CA ARG A 81 12.06 -14.84 16.71
C ARG A 81 10.81 -15.36 15.99
N GLU A 82 10.04 -16.23 16.65
CA GLU A 82 8.80 -16.77 16.11
C GLU A 82 7.74 -15.67 15.96
N THR A 83 7.56 -14.83 16.98
CA THR A 83 6.60 -13.72 16.90
C THR A 83 6.98 -12.72 15.80
N GLY A 84 8.28 -12.41 15.64
CA GLY A 84 8.74 -11.53 14.57
C GLY A 84 8.48 -12.11 13.17
N LYS A 85 8.67 -13.43 13.00
CA LYS A 85 8.32 -14.12 11.75
C LYS A 85 6.83 -14.06 11.46
N GLN A 86 5.97 -14.29 12.45
CA GLN A 86 4.51 -14.21 12.27
C GLN A 86 4.08 -12.81 11.81
N VAL A 87 4.65 -11.74 12.38
CA VAL A 87 4.37 -10.35 11.97
C VAL A 87 4.81 -10.10 10.53
N ILE A 88 6.01 -10.53 10.14
CA ILE A 88 6.49 -10.38 8.76
C ILE A 88 5.62 -11.18 7.78
N THR A 89 5.29 -12.43 8.10
CA THR A 89 4.43 -13.26 7.25
C THR A 89 3.05 -12.63 7.07
N ALA A 90 2.45 -12.09 8.14
CA ALA A 90 1.17 -11.38 8.04
C ALA A 90 1.26 -10.13 7.15
N ALA A 91 2.36 -9.35 7.27
CA ALA A 91 2.58 -8.18 6.42
C ALA A 91 2.82 -8.54 4.95
N VAL A 92 3.55 -9.63 4.67
CA VAL A 92 3.79 -10.13 3.31
C VAL A 92 2.49 -10.63 2.67
N ILE A 93 1.64 -11.35 3.41
CA ILE A 93 0.32 -11.77 2.91
C ILE A 93 -0.54 -10.56 2.55
N GLY A 94 -0.55 -9.52 3.40
CA GLY A 94 -1.25 -8.27 3.09
C GLY A 94 -0.76 -7.60 1.81
N LEU A 95 0.55 -7.58 1.59
CA LEU A 95 1.14 -7.02 0.37
C LEU A 95 0.80 -7.84 -0.88
N ILE A 96 0.84 -9.17 -0.79
CA ILE A 96 0.47 -10.06 -1.90
C ILE A 96 -1.00 -9.87 -2.27
N LEU A 97 -1.89 -9.77 -1.28
CA LEU A 97 -3.32 -9.53 -1.52
C LEU A 97 -3.56 -8.18 -2.21
N ALA A 98 -2.87 -7.12 -1.79
CA ALA A 98 -2.96 -5.81 -2.43
C ALA A 98 -2.53 -5.85 -3.90
N LEU A 99 -1.41 -6.53 -4.20
CA LEU A 99 -0.93 -6.72 -5.58
C LEU A 99 -1.88 -7.60 -6.41
N SER A 100 -2.53 -8.57 -5.76
CA SER A 100 -3.49 -9.47 -6.43
C SER A 100 -4.80 -8.75 -6.75
N ALA A 101 -5.24 -7.83 -5.89
CA ALA A 101 -6.47 -7.05 -6.11
C ALA A 101 -6.38 -6.22 -7.41
N GLU A 102 -5.22 -5.62 -7.68
CA GLU A 102 -4.94 -4.88 -8.91
C GLU A 102 -5.14 -5.75 -10.16
N ALA A 103 -4.58 -6.96 -10.16
CA ALA A 103 -4.70 -7.89 -11.27
C ALA A 103 -6.17 -8.29 -11.52
N ILE A 104 -6.93 -8.50 -10.44
CA ILE A 104 -8.36 -8.85 -10.52
C ILE A 104 -9.18 -7.69 -11.09
N VAL A 105 -8.94 -6.45 -10.63
CA VAL A 105 -9.67 -5.28 -11.13
C VAL A 105 -9.43 -5.09 -12.62
N GLN A 106 -8.18 -5.17 -13.08
CA GLN A 106 -7.87 -5.08 -14.51
C GLN A 106 -8.53 -6.21 -15.32
N PHE A 107 -8.56 -7.43 -14.80
CA PHE A 107 -9.25 -8.54 -15.44
C PHE A 107 -10.75 -8.27 -15.61
N VAL A 108 -11.43 -7.79 -14.56
CA VAL A 108 -12.87 -7.48 -14.62
C VAL A 108 -13.16 -6.33 -15.57
N VAL A 109 -12.35 -5.27 -15.53
CA VAL A 109 -12.50 -4.10 -16.42
C VAL A 109 -12.34 -4.50 -17.88
N ASN A 110 -11.29 -5.24 -18.21
CA ASN A 110 -11.05 -5.72 -19.57
C ASN A 110 -12.14 -6.67 -20.05
N PHE A 111 -12.64 -7.54 -19.15
CA PHE A 111 -13.70 -8.48 -19.47
C PHE A 111 -15.07 -7.81 -19.67
N VAL A 112 -15.38 -6.75 -18.91
CA VAL A 112 -16.68 -6.07 -18.97
C VAL A 112 -16.72 -4.98 -20.04
N LEU A 113 -15.60 -4.29 -20.29
CA LEU A 113 -15.54 -3.14 -21.20
C LEU A 113 -14.96 -3.46 -22.59
N ASP A 114 -14.60 -4.73 -22.87
CA ASP A 114 -13.96 -5.19 -24.13
C ASP A 114 -12.97 -4.17 -24.70
N ILE A 115 -12.10 -3.64 -23.84
CA ILE A 115 -11.00 -2.79 -24.27
C ILE A 115 -9.88 -3.76 -24.65
N PRO A 116 -9.54 -3.92 -25.94
CA PRO A 116 -8.42 -4.75 -26.34
C PRO A 116 -7.11 -4.11 -25.87
N GLY A 117 -6.65 -4.55 -24.69
CA GLY A 117 -5.24 -4.62 -24.30
C GLY A 117 -4.48 -3.30 -24.17
N THR A 118 -4.70 -2.57 -23.07
CA THR A 118 -3.66 -1.79 -22.39
C THR A 118 -3.80 -1.89 -20.88
#